data_AF-A0A356B463-F1
#
_entry.id   AF-A0A356B463-F1
#
_cell.length_a   1.000
_cell.length_b   1.000
_cell.length_c   1.000
_cell.angle_alpha   90.00
_cell.angle_beta   90.00
_cell.angle_gamma   90.00
#
_symmetry.space_group_name_H-M   'P 1'
#
loop_
_entity.id
_entity.type
_entity.pdbx_description
1 polymer ?
#
loop_
_entity_poly.entity_id
_entity_poly.type
_entity_poly.pdbx_seq_one_letter_code
_entity_poly.pdbx_strand_id
1 'polypeptide(L)'
;MKCAYCGKEAKGTKEHIISSGILGLFPECFMTIDGDRGKMYPSDPMVKDVCSDCNNNKISYIDSYAKQLIQQYFIVKYKKDDKLDFDYDYVLIQKMCLKYAFNDMRARKLDYSFFDSDIINYLLDEQRTSPLRNVTIMAGLAVNTSPAPDFIFGNNKLRWGNNPIFLSNSIIENIDYNTGKITIRENNPPEKFECLSVSYVFRFNSAQIL
;
A
#
# COMPACT_ATOMS: atom_id res chain seq x y z
N MET A 1 -19.65 -12.73 15.43
CA MET A 1 -19.11 -12.65 14.06
C MET A 1 -17.99 -13.67 13.92
N LYS A 2 -17.63 -14.08 12.69
CA LYS A 2 -16.51 -15.00 12.42
C LYS A 2 -15.28 -14.18 12.02
N CYS A 3 -14.14 -14.42 12.66
CA CYS A 3 -12.95 -13.60 12.43
C CYS A 3 -12.39 -13.85 11.03
N ALA A 4 -12.13 -12.78 10.28
CA ALA A 4 -11.60 -12.87 8.92
C ALA A 4 -10.22 -13.58 8.83
N TYR A 5 -9.44 -13.56 9.91
CA TYR A 5 -8.12 -14.19 9.95
C TYR A 5 -8.17 -15.62 10.52
N CYS A 6 -8.62 -15.81 11.77
CA CYS A 6 -8.56 -17.14 12.39
C CYS A 6 -9.82 -18.00 12.19
N GLY A 7 -10.87 -17.46 11.58
CA GLY A 7 -12.13 -18.18 11.35
C GLY A 7 -12.92 -18.53 12.62
N LYS A 8 -12.48 -18.13 13.81
CA LYS A 8 -13.19 -18.41 15.07
C LYS A 8 -14.33 -17.42 15.31
N GLU A 9 -15.39 -17.88 15.98
CA GLU A 9 -16.41 -16.98 16.51
C GLU A 9 -15.85 -16.16 17.66
N ALA A 10 -15.97 -14.83 17.56
CA ALA A 10 -15.46 -13.91 18.56
C ALA A 10 -16.20 -12.56 18.50
N LYS A 11 -15.93 -11.70 19.49
CA LYS A 11 -16.30 -10.29 19.43
C LYS A 11 -15.39 -9.58 18.43
N GLY A 12 -15.99 -8.90 17.45
CA GLY A 12 -15.25 -8.12 16.46
C GLY A 12 -14.66 -6.85 17.06
N THR A 13 -13.42 -6.55 16.69
CA THR A 13 -12.72 -5.28 16.90
C THR A 13 -12.72 -4.48 15.60
N LYS A 14 -12.34 -3.19 15.70
CA LYS A 14 -12.06 -2.38 14.52
C LYS A 14 -10.58 -2.54 14.19
N GLU A 15 -10.28 -3.00 13.00
CA GLU A 15 -8.93 -3.07 12.46
C GLU A 15 -8.75 -1.99 11.39
N HIS A 16 -7.60 -1.31 11.39
CA HIS A 16 -7.33 -0.29 10.38
C HIS A 16 -6.91 -0.95 9.06
N ILE A 17 -7.28 -0.32 7.93
CA ILE A 17 -6.82 -0.80 6.62
C ILE A 17 -5.30 -0.66 6.53
N ILE A 18 -4.80 0.57 6.74
CA ILE A 18 -3.39 0.87 6.95
C ILE A 18 -3.16 0.99 8.45
N SER A 19 -2.06 0.42 8.96
CA SER A 19 -1.82 0.37 10.40
C SER A 19 -1.84 1.77 11.04
N SER A 20 -2.42 1.88 12.24
CA SER A 20 -2.47 3.16 12.97
C SER A 20 -1.08 3.74 13.24
N GLY A 21 -0.07 2.88 13.38
CA GLY A 21 1.32 3.27 13.50
C GLY A 21 1.86 4.03 12.30
N ILE A 22 1.44 3.66 11.08
CA ILE A 22 1.78 4.38 9.84
C ILE A 22 0.93 5.63 9.68
N LEU A 23 -0.38 5.57 9.98
CA LEU A 23 -1.25 6.75 9.93
C LEU A 23 -0.70 7.87 10.82
N GLY A 24 -0.17 7.52 11.99
CA GLY A 24 0.52 8.47 12.88
C GLY A 24 1.80 9.09 12.33
N LEU A 25 2.42 8.52 11.28
CA LEU A 25 3.56 9.12 10.57
C LEU A 25 3.13 10.21 9.57
N PHE A 26 1.83 10.27 9.25
CA PHE A 26 1.25 11.22 8.29
C PHE A 26 0.10 12.01 8.95
N PRO A 27 0.34 12.78 10.01
CA PRO A 27 -0.71 13.54 10.70
C PRO A 27 -1.43 14.54 9.79
N GLU A 28 -0.78 14.99 8.72
CA GLU A 28 -1.39 15.82 7.69
C GLU A 28 -2.50 15.09 6.90
N CYS A 29 -2.46 13.75 6.82
CA CYS A 29 -3.43 12.90 6.12
C CYS A 29 -4.64 12.56 7.01
N PHE A 30 -5.22 13.55 7.68
CA PHE A 30 -6.31 13.38 8.66
C PHE A 30 -7.69 13.08 8.04
N MET A 31 -7.79 13.05 6.71
CA MET A 31 -9.06 12.92 6.00
C MET A 31 -8.98 11.80 4.97
N THR A 32 -9.93 10.87 5.06
CA THR A 32 -10.04 9.75 4.13
C THR A 32 -10.92 10.15 2.95
N ILE A 33 -10.40 9.95 1.73
CA ILE A 33 -11.10 10.16 0.47
C ILE A 33 -11.40 8.80 -0.14
N ASP A 34 -12.66 8.39 -0.10
CA ASP A 34 -13.16 7.14 -0.68
C ASP A 34 -13.77 7.46 -2.06
N GLY A 35 -12.93 7.32 -3.09
CA GLY A 35 -13.30 7.62 -4.49
C GLY A 35 -14.43 6.73 -5.01
N ASP A 36 -14.44 5.45 -4.63
CA ASP A 36 -15.46 4.48 -5.06
C ASP A 36 -16.85 4.84 -4.54
N ARG A 37 -16.92 5.36 -3.30
CA ARG A 37 -18.19 5.78 -2.69
C ARG A 37 -18.49 7.26 -2.87
N GLY A 38 -17.58 8.03 -3.44
CA GLY A 38 -17.68 9.49 -3.54
C GLY A 38 -17.81 10.17 -2.17
N LYS A 39 -17.14 9.63 -1.14
CA LYS A 39 -17.25 10.11 0.25
C LYS A 39 -15.92 10.62 0.79
N MET A 40 -16.03 11.61 1.68
CA MET A 40 -14.91 12.18 2.39
C MET A 40 -15.25 12.24 3.89
N TYR A 41 -14.37 11.77 4.75
CA TYR A 41 -14.62 11.78 6.20
C TYR A 41 -13.33 11.94 7.03
N PRO A 42 -13.40 12.65 8.17
CA PRO A 42 -12.25 12.88 9.05
C PRO A 42 -12.08 11.71 10.04
N SER A 43 -11.87 10.51 9.50
CA SER A 43 -11.54 9.34 10.32
C SER A 43 -10.80 8.29 9.50
N ASP A 44 -10.06 7.44 10.20
CA ASP A 44 -9.29 6.37 9.58
C ASP A 44 -10.21 5.27 9.02
N PRO A 45 -9.87 4.70 7.86
CA PRO A 45 -10.66 3.64 7.28
C PRO A 45 -10.39 2.32 8.01
N MET A 46 -11.46 1.67 8.46
CA MET A 46 -11.41 0.49 9.32
C MET A 46 -12.39 -0.60 8.87
N VAL A 47 -12.09 -1.84 9.20
CA VAL A 47 -12.94 -3.02 9.03
C VAL A 47 -13.29 -3.64 10.39
N LYS A 48 -14.50 -4.20 10.56
CA LYS A 48 -15.06 -4.58 11.89
C LYS A 48 -15.31 -6.08 12.07
N ASP A 49 -14.40 -6.91 11.58
CA ASP A 49 -14.56 -8.37 11.46
C ASP A 49 -13.31 -9.16 11.92
N VAL A 50 -12.44 -8.54 12.70
CA VAL A 50 -11.22 -9.15 13.26
C VAL A 50 -11.42 -9.36 14.76
N CYS A 51 -10.89 -10.44 15.34
CA CYS A 51 -10.93 -10.63 16.79
C CYS A 51 -9.72 -9.96 17.46
N SER A 52 -9.82 -9.65 18.76
CA SER A 52 -8.75 -8.95 19.49
C SER A 52 -7.42 -9.71 19.50
N ASP A 53 -7.45 -11.05 19.53
CA ASP A 53 -6.23 -11.87 19.50
C ASP A 53 -5.49 -11.76 18.17
N CYS A 54 -6.21 -11.87 17.04
CA CYS A 54 -5.60 -11.64 15.74
C CYS A 54 -5.11 -10.21 15.59
N ASN A 55 -5.95 -9.25 15.96
CA ASN A 55 -5.70 -7.82 15.76
C ASN A 55 -4.48 -7.32 16.53
N ASN A 56 -4.38 -7.69 17.81
CA ASN A 56 -3.40 -7.09 18.72
C ASN A 56 -2.14 -7.95 18.88
N ASN A 57 -2.22 -9.26 18.61
CA ASN A 57 -1.10 -10.18 18.82
C ASN A 57 -0.61 -10.77 17.50
N LYS A 58 -1.47 -11.47 16.75
CA LYS A 58 -0.98 -12.32 15.65
C LYS A 58 -0.51 -11.58 14.42
N ILE A 59 -1.06 -10.39 14.13
CA ILE A 59 -0.68 -9.60 12.94
C ILE A 59 0.04 -8.31 13.29
N SER A 60 0.28 -8.04 14.58
CA SER A 60 0.90 -6.79 15.03
C SER A 60 2.38 -6.69 14.66
N TYR A 61 3.08 -7.83 14.55
CA TYR A 61 4.48 -7.87 14.06
C TYR A 61 4.62 -7.25 12.66
N ILE A 62 3.62 -7.46 11.78
CA ILE A 62 3.57 -6.87 10.43
C ILE A 62 3.49 -5.35 10.54
N ASP A 63 2.67 -4.83 11.46
CA ASP A 63 2.51 -3.39 11.64
C ASP A 63 3.76 -2.73 12.22
N SER A 64 4.42 -3.42 13.15
CA SER A 64 5.70 -2.97 13.72
C SER A 64 6.76 -2.85 12.64
N TYR A 65 6.92 -3.88 11.80
CA TYR A 65 7.86 -3.85 10.67
C TYR A 65 7.51 -2.73 9.67
N ALA A 66 6.25 -2.64 9.26
CA ALA A 66 5.81 -1.67 8.28
C ALA A 66 6.06 -0.23 8.74
N LYS A 67 5.77 0.07 10.02
CA LYS A 67 6.08 1.36 10.63
C LYS A 67 7.58 1.65 10.61
N GLN A 68 8.42 0.69 11.02
CA GLN A 68 9.87 0.87 11.03
C GLN A 68 10.42 1.15 9.63
N LEU A 69 10.03 0.35 8.64
CA LEU A 69 10.46 0.50 7.25
C LEU A 69 10.08 1.88 6.68
N ILE A 70 8.82 2.28 6.85
CA ILE A 70 8.33 3.58 6.35
C ILE A 70 8.99 4.75 7.06
N GLN A 71 9.15 4.65 8.38
CA GLN A 71 9.79 5.70 9.18
C GLN A 71 11.27 5.86 8.84
N GLN A 72 11.97 4.76 8.58
CA GLN A 72 13.41 4.78 8.28
C GLN A 72 13.69 5.28 6.87
N TYR A 73 12.87 4.89 5.89
CA TYR A 73 13.22 5.10 4.49
C TYR A 73 12.31 6.05 3.72
N PHE A 74 11.02 6.12 4.04
CA PHE A 74 10.06 6.71 3.11
C PHE A 74 9.54 8.09 3.53
N ILE A 75 9.65 8.46 4.80
CA ILE A 75 9.37 9.83 5.28
C ILE A 75 10.62 10.75 5.24
N VAL A 76 11.79 10.19 4.94
CA VAL A 76 13.05 10.92 4.88
C VAL A 76 13.14 11.74 3.58
N LYS A 77 13.73 12.93 3.66
CA LYS A 77 14.02 13.78 2.51
C LYS A 77 15.44 13.53 2.03
N TYR A 78 15.57 12.87 0.88
CA TYR A 78 16.85 12.63 0.23
C TYR A 78 17.29 13.82 -0.62
N LYS A 79 18.60 14.09 -0.61
CA LYS A 79 19.27 14.99 -1.55
C LYS A 79 19.74 14.22 -2.77
N LYS A 80 20.07 14.96 -3.83
CA LYS A 80 20.51 14.42 -5.13
C LYS A 80 21.64 13.39 -5.02
N ASP A 81 22.62 13.65 -4.16
CA ASP A 81 23.85 12.85 -4.06
C ASP A 81 23.85 11.90 -2.84
N ASP A 82 22.70 11.75 -2.17
CA ASP A 82 22.57 10.81 -1.06
C ASP A 82 22.66 9.38 -1.59
N LYS A 83 23.45 8.55 -0.90
CA LYS A 83 23.49 7.11 -1.13
C LYS A 83 22.61 6.42 -0.11
N LEU A 84 21.74 5.54 -0.60
CA LEU A 84 20.80 4.82 0.24
C LEU A 84 21.10 3.33 0.23
N ASP A 85 21.49 2.81 1.38
CA ASP A 85 21.49 1.39 1.65
C ASP A 85 20.11 0.99 2.18
N PHE A 86 19.33 0.33 1.32
CA PHE A 86 17.97 -0.09 1.61
C PHE A 86 17.97 -1.54 2.11
N ASP A 87 17.85 -1.73 3.42
CA ASP A 87 17.73 -3.03 4.06
C ASP A 87 16.26 -3.37 4.22
N TYR A 88 15.89 -4.57 3.79
CA TYR A 88 14.50 -5.02 3.82
C TYR A 88 14.38 -6.53 3.95
N ASP A 89 13.35 -6.94 4.69
CA ASP A 89 12.87 -8.31 4.69
C ASP A 89 11.75 -8.45 3.64
N TYR A 90 12.04 -9.19 2.57
CA TYR A 90 11.11 -9.41 1.47
C TYR A 90 9.81 -10.11 1.93
N VAL A 91 9.89 -11.03 2.87
CA VAL A 91 8.74 -11.77 3.41
C VAL A 91 7.84 -10.83 4.19
N LEU A 92 8.42 -9.96 5.03
CA LEU A 92 7.66 -8.98 5.79
C LEU A 92 7.05 -7.88 4.91
N ILE A 93 7.73 -7.42 3.85
CA ILE A 93 7.12 -6.53 2.85
C ILE A 93 5.93 -7.23 2.19
N GLN A 94 6.07 -8.49 1.81
CA GLN A 94 4.97 -9.27 1.20
C GLN A 94 3.77 -9.39 2.14
N LYS A 95 4.01 -9.70 3.42
CA LYS A 95 2.96 -9.78 4.45
C LYS A 95 2.28 -8.43 4.66
N MET A 96 3.06 -7.33 4.70
CA MET A 96 2.54 -5.97 4.81
C MET A 96 1.58 -5.63 3.67
N CYS A 97 2.00 -5.81 2.41
CA CYS A 97 1.19 -5.53 1.23
C CYS A 97 -0.08 -6.39 1.18
N LEU A 98 0.04 -7.69 1.45
CA LEU A 98 -1.10 -8.60 1.47
C LEU A 98 -2.09 -8.28 2.59
N LYS A 99 -1.60 -7.93 3.80
CA LYS A 99 -2.46 -7.49 4.91
C LYS A 99 -3.30 -6.28 4.51
N TYR A 100 -2.67 -5.25 3.97
CA TYR A 100 -3.37 -4.01 3.61
C TYR A 100 -4.35 -4.22 2.45
N ALA A 101 -3.96 -5.01 1.44
CA ALA A 101 -4.87 -5.38 0.36
C ALA A 101 -6.08 -6.16 0.90
N PHE A 102 -5.86 -7.16 1.76
CA PHE A 102 -6.93 -7.96 2.34
C PHE A 102 -7.89 -7.11 3.18
N ASN A 103 -7.36 -6.23 4.03
CA ASN A 103 -8.18 -5.34 4.85
C ASN A 103 -9.00 -4.37 3.98
N ASP A 104 -8.40 -3.81 2.93
CA ASP A 104 -9.07 -2.85 2.05
C ASP A 104 -10.17 -3.49 1.21
N MET A 105 -9.90 -4.64 0.59
CA MET A 105 -10.89 -5.37 -0.21
C MET A 105 -12.11 -5.76 0.65
N ARG A 106 -11.90 -6.18 1.89
CA ARG A 106 -12.99 -6.46 2.83
C ARG A 106 -13.76 -5.21 3.24
N ALA A 107 -13.07 -4.11 3.53
CA ALA A 107 -13.71 -2.83 3.89
C ALA A 107 -14.58 -2.28 2.74
N ARG A 108 -14.16 -2.49 1.50
CA ARG A 108 -14.88 -2.09 0.28
C ARG A 108 -15.88 -3.15 -0.22
N LYS A 109 -15.93 -4.34 0.38
CA LYS A 109 -16.78 -5.47 -0.02
C LYS A 109 -16.51 -5.95 -1.46
N LEU A 110 -15.24 -5.94 -1.85
CA LEU A 110 -14.79 -6.54 -3.11
C LEU A 110 -14.66 -8.07 -2.99
N ASP A 111 -14.45 -8.74 -4.12
CA ASP A 111 -14.10 -10.15 -4.12
C ASP A 111 -12.67 -10.36 -3.59
N TYR A 112 -12.54 -10.98 -2.42
CA TYR A 112 -11.26 -11.33 -1.79
C TYR A 112 -10.99 -12.84 -1.84
N SER A 113 -11.60 -13.58 -2.78
CA SER A 113 -11.42 -15.03 -2.98
C SER A 113 -9.97 -15.46 -3.14
N PHE A 114 -9.11 -14.57 -3.66
CA PHE A 114 -7.66 -14.78 -3.72
C PHE A 114 -7.03 -15.05 -2.34
N PHE A 115 -7.56 -14.46 -1.26
CA PHE A 115 -7.04 -14.63 0.11
C PHE A 115 -7.58 -15.91 0.75
N ASP A 116 -7.12 -17.05 0.22
CA ASP A 116 -7.45 -18.38 0.73
C ASP A 116 -6.80 -18.69 2.08
N SER A 117 -7.03 -19.91 2.59
CA SER A 117 -6.43 -20.34 3.86
C SER A 117 -4.91 -20.31 3.87
N ASP A 118 -4.24 -20.51 2.73
CA ASP A 118 -2.78 -20.55 2.66
C ASP A 118 -2.18 -19.16 2.82
N ILE A 119 -2.77 -18.15 2.17
CA ILE A 119 -2.39 -16.75 2.34
C ILE A 119 -2.72 -16.25 3.75
N ILE A 120 -3.88 -16.61 4.30
CA ILE A 120 -4.23 -16.21 5.67
C ILE A 120 -3.30 -16.86 6.71
N ASN A 121 -2.98 -18.15 6.56
CA ASN A 121 -1.99 -18.82 7.39
C ASN A 121 -0.60 -18.20 7.24
N TYR A 122 -0.22 -17.83 6.00
CA TYR A 122 1.00 -17.08 5.75
C TYR A 122 1.03 -15.75 6.52
N LEU A 123 -0.05 -14.98 6.57
CA LEU A 123 -0.10 -13.74 7.34
C LEU A 123 -0.03 -13.98 8.86
N LEU A 124 -0.60 -15.07 9.35
CA LEU A 124 -0.64 -15.40 10.78
C LEU A 124 0.64 -16.03 11.33
N ASP A 125 1.51 -16.54 10.46
CA ASP A 125 2.76 -17.20 10.85
C ASP A 125 3.94 -16.23 10.87
N GLU A 126 4.24 -15.66 12.04
CA GLU A 126 5.37 -14.76 12.26
C GLU A 126 6.74 -15.41 11.99
N GLN A 127 6.88 -16.72 12.22
CA GLN A 127 8.16 -17.42 12.11
C GLN A 127 8.50 -17.84 10.68
N ARG A 128 7.55 -17.69 9.75
CA ARG A 128 7.77 -18.05 8.36
C ARG A 128 8.74 -17.09 7.68
N THR A 129 9.84 -17.65 7.18
CA THR A 129 10.92 -16.92 6.48
C THR A 129 10.95 -17.16 4.96
N SER A 130 10.03 -17.96 4.42
CA SER A 130 9.92 -18.21 2.98
C SER A 130 8.80 -17.37 2.37
N PRO A 131 9.04 -16.59 1.29
CA PRO A 131 7.99 -15.84 0.62
C PRO A 131 7.06 -16.74 -0.19
N LEU A 132 5.85 -16.26 -0.47
CA LEU A 132 4.93 -16.86 -1.43
C LEU A 132 5.47 -16.67 -2.85
N ARG A 133 5.47 -17.74 -3.65
CA ARG A 133 5.99 -17.73 -5.03
C ARG A 133 5.05 -17.08 -6.04
N ASN A 134 3.76 -17.08 -5.76
CA ASN A 134 2.70 -16.53 -6.61
C ASN A 134 2.39 -15.05 -6.31
N VAL A 135 3.18 -14.41 -5.46
CA VAL A 135 3.03 -12.99 -5.11
C VAL A 135 4.33 -12.27 -5.47
N THR A 136 4.24 -11.37 -6.44
CA THR A 136 5.36 -10.52 -6.85
C THR A 136 5.16 -9.12 -6.29
N ILE A 137 6.26 -8.45 -5.93
CA ILE A 137 6.25 -7.08 -5.45
C ILE A 137 7.20 -6.28 -6.32
N MET A 138 6.73 -5.16 -6.84
CA MET A 138 7.56 -4.15 -7.49
C MET A 138 7.55 -2.90 -6.63
N ALA A 139 8.70 -2.53 -6.08
CA ALA A 139 8.83 -1.34 -5.26
C ALA A 139 9.80 -0.34 -5.90
N GLY A 140 9.48 0.95 -5.78
CA GLY A 140 10.31 2.04 -6.25
C GLY A 140 10.28 3.23 -5.29
N LEU A 141 11.37 4.00 -5.32
CA LEU A 141 11.47 5.27 -4.62
C LEU A 141 11.15 6.41 -5.59
N ALA A 142 10.07 7.15 -5.32
CA ALA A 142 9.67 8.34 -6.03
C ALA A 142 10.07 9.58 -5.21
N VAL A 143 11.16 10.24 -5.61
CA VAL A 143 11.62 11.48 -5.00
C VAL A 143 11.16 12.66 -5.87
N ASN A 144 10.51 13.66 -5.26
CA ASN A 144 10.22 14.90 -5.96
C ASN A 144 11.52 15.69 -6.14
N THR A 145 12.01 15.74 -7.37
CA THR A 145 13.19 16.53 -7.76
C THR A 145 12.82 17.90 -8.33
N SER A 146 11.53 18.25 -8.36
CA SER A 146 11.07 19.54 -8.85
C SER A 146 11.38 20.67 -7.86
N PRO A 147 11.51 21.92 -8.35
CA PRO A 147 11.65 23.08 -7.47
C PRO A 147 10.36 23.42 -6.72
N ALA A 148 9.22 22.80 -7.08
CA ALA A 148 7.93 23.03 -6.45
C ALA A 148 7.78 22.19 -5.18
N PRO A 149 7.52 22.81 -4.01
CA PRO A 149 7.28 22.10 -2.77
C PRO A 149 6.10 21.12 -2.87
N ASP A 150 6.22 19.95 -2.23
CA ASP A 150 5.22 18.87 -2.27
C ASP A 150 3.80 19.32 -1.90
N PHE A 151 3.67 20.29 -0.98
CA PHE A 151 2.36 20.77 -0.52
C PHE A 151 1.53 21.42 -1.64
N ILE A 152 2.16 21.90 -2.72
CA ILE A 152 1.47 22.49 -3.87
C ILE A 152 0.68 21.43 -4.65
N PHE A 153 1.14 20.18 -4.63
CA PHE A 153 0.49 19.05 -5.30
C PHE A 153 -0.58 18.36 -4.44
N GLY A 154 -0.95 18.99 -3.33
CA GLY A 154 -1.87 18.45 -2.33
C GLY A 154 -1.24 17.37 -1.45
N ASN A 155 -1.96 16.99 -0.40
CA ASN A 155 -1.48 15.99 0.53
C ASN A 155 -1.83 14.55 0.08
N ASN A 156 -1.07 14.05 -0.89
CA ASN A 156 -1.25 12.75 -1.53
C ASN A 156 -0.19 11.72 -1.10
N LYS A 157 0.35 11.88 0.12
CA LYS A 157 1.47 11.08 0.64
C LYS A 157 1.04 9.65 0.95
N LEU A 158 -0.14 9.45 1.52
CA LEU A 158 -0.68 8.11 1.76
C LEU A 158 -1.79 7.80 0.77
N ARG A 159 -1.59 6.80 -0.10
CA ARG A 159 -2.60 6.34 -1.06
C ARG A 159 -2.52 4.84 -1.25
N TRP A 160 -3.64 4.21 -1.57
CA TRP A 160 -3.66 2.84 -2.05
C TRP A 160 -4.83 2.66 -3.01
N GLY A 161 -4.79 1.59 -3.80
CA GLY A 161 -5.87 1.23 -4.70
C GLY A 161 -5.68 -0.16 -5.28
N ASN A 162 -6.78 -0.80 -5.64
CA ASN A 162 -6.76 -2.07 -6.38
C ASN A 162 -6.78 -1.83 -7.89
N ASN A 163 -6.31 -2.81 -8.65
CA ASN A 163 -6.37 -2.84 -10.12
C ASN A 163 -5.79 -1.57 -10.80
N PRO A 164 -4.54 -1.18 -10.48
CA PRO A 164 -3.88 -0.11 -11.21
C PRO A 164 -3.80 -0.46 -12.71
N ILE A 165 -3.97 0.56 -13.55
CA ILE A 165 -3.78 0.43 -15.00
C ILE A 165 -2.29 0.53 -15.29
N PHE A 166 -1.75 -0.55 -15.85
CA PHE A 166 -0.40 -0.55 -16.41
C PHE A 166 -0.47 -0.08 -17.84
N LEU A 167 0.36 0.88 -18.19
CA LEU A 167 0.49 1.35 -19.56
C LEU A 167 1.79 0.79 -20.13
N SER A 168 1.77 0.41 -21.40
CA SER A 168 2.94 -0.11 -22.12
C SER A 168 4.11 0.88 -22.19
N ASN A 169 3.86 2.17 -21.96
CA ASN A 169 4.88 3.21 -21.92
C ASN A 169 4.53 4.34 -20.94
N SER A 170 5.44 5.31 -20.81
CA SER A 170 5.17 6.58 -20.13
C SER A 170 4.04 7.36 -20.81
N ILE A 171 3.20 7.99 -19.99
CA ILE A 171 2.16 8.95 -20.45
C ILE A 171 2.82 10.18 -21.11
N ILE A 172 4.01 10.55 -20.64
CA ILE A 172 4.79 11.65 -21.21
C ILE A 172 5.70 11.09 -22.29
N GLU A 173 5.59 11.63 -23.49
CA GLU A 173 6.45 11.28 -24.62
C GLU A 173 7.75 12.11 -24.61
N ASN A 174 7.64 13.42 -24.39
CA ASN A 174 8.78 14.33 -24.37
C ASN A 174 8.51 15.53 -23.45
N ILE A 175 9.54 15.99 -22.75
CA ILE A 175 9.57 17.28 -22.05
C ILE A 175 10.68 18.11 -22.69
N ASP A 176 10.31 19.21 -23.36
CA ASP A 176 11.28 20.19 -23.84
C ASP A 176 11.69 21.08 -22.67
N TYR A 177 12.90 20.87 -22.14
CA TYR A 177 13.40 21.61 -20.99
C TYR A 177 13.70 23.09 -21.28
N ASN A 178 13.81 23.51 -22.54
CA ASN A 178 14.04 24.92 -22.89
C ASN A 178 12.73 25.72 -22.87
N THR A 179 11.62 25.10 -23.29
CA THR A 179 10.31 25.76 -23.39
C THR A 179 9.34 25.35 -22.27
N GLY A 180 9.65 24.28 -21.54
CA GLY A 180 8.75 23.66 -20.58
C GLY A 180 7.58 22.89 -21.22
N LYS A 181 7.57 22.74 -22.55
CA LYS A 181 6.48 22.06 -23.26
C LYS A 181 6.49 20.56 -22.96
N ILE A 182 5.36 20.06 -22.48
CA ILE A 182 5.13 18.63 -22.24
C ILE A 182 4.29 18.06 -23.38
N THR A 183 4.83 17.09 -24.12
CA THR A 183 4.09 16.32 -25.12
C THR A 183 3.56 15.04 -24.48
N ILE A 184 2.24 14.88 -24.48
CA ILE A 184 1.57 13.68 -24.00
C ILE A 184 1.54 12.65 -25.13
N ARG A 185 1.85 11.40 -24.81
CA ARG A 185 1.80 10.29 -25.77
C ARG A 185 0.35 10.03 -26.20
N GLU A 186 0.08 10.11 -27.50
CA GLU A 186 -1.27 9.90 -28.05
C GLU A 186 -1.75 8.44 -27.92
N ASN A 187 -0.86 7.48 -28.19
CA ASN A 187 -1.17 6.06 -28.10
C ASN A 187 -0.33 5.38 -27.01
N ASN A 188 -0.99 4.95 -25.94
CA ASN A 188 -0.36 4.25 -24.84
C ASN A 188 -1.32 3.17 -24.31
N PRO A 189 -1.42 2.02 -25.01
CA PRO A 189 -2.39 1.00 -24.64
C PRO A 189 -2.05 0.38 -23.27
N PRO A 190 -3.07 -0.08 -22.52
CA PRO A 190 -2.84 -0.83 -21.30
C PRO A 190 -2.05 -2.12 -21.56
N GLU A 191 -1.07 -2.38 -20.71
CA GLU A 191 -0.32 -3.63 -20.67
C GLU A 191 -1.18 -4.71 -19.99
N LYS A 192 -1.17 -5.93 -20.56
CA LYS A 192 -1.93 -7.05 -20.01
C LYS A 192 -0.99 -8.09 -19.43
N PHE A 193 -1.22 -8.47 -18.19
CA PHE A 193 -0.50 -9.54 -17.52
C PHE A 193 -1.33 -10.81 -17.54
N GLU A 194 -0.85 -11.81 -18.27
CA GLU A 194 -1.44 -13.15 -18.22
C GLU A 194 -1.34 -13.70 -16.79
N CYS A 195 -2.40 -14.34 -16.31
CA CYS A 195 -2.48 -14.93 -14.96
C CYS A 195 -2.43 -13.95 -13.77
N LEU A 196 -2.64 -12.65 -13.98
CA LEU A 196 -2.78 -11.69 -12.86
C LEU A 196 -4.19 -11.78 -12.24
N SER A 197 -4.28 -12.32 -11.01
CA SER A 197 -5.56 -12.42 -10.28
C SER A 197 -5.91 -11.15 -9.51
N VAL A 198 -4.96 -10.58 -8.77
CA VAL A 198 -5.13 -9.38 -7.94
C VAL A 198 -3.90 -8.50 -8.10
N SER A 199 -4.12 -7.19 -8.18
CA SER A 199 -3.05 -6.19 -8.13
C SER A 199 -3.45 -5.04 -7.21
N TYR A 200 -2.47 -4.51 -6.50
CA TYR A 200 -2.62 -3.36 -5.62
C TYR A 200 -1.51 -2.36 -5.87
N VAL A 201 -1.75 -1.12 -5.51
CA VAL A 201 -0.70 -0.12 -5.38
C VAL A 201 -0.79 0.50 -4.00
N PHE A 202 0.35 0.72 -3.35
CA PHE A 202 0.49 1.44 -2.10
C PHE A 202 1.52 2.56 -2.30
N ARG A 203 1.18 3.74 -1.82
CA ARG A 203 2.07 4.90 -1.79
C ARG A 203 2.21 5.38 -0.36
N PHE A 204 3.46 5.46 0.08
CA PHE A 204 3.85 5.98 1.39
C PHE A 204 4.90 7.08 1.19
N ASN A 205 4.45 8.32 1.02
CA ASN A 205 5.26 9.47 0.66
C ASN A 205 6.12 9.23 -0.59
N SER A 206 7.40 8.89 -0.39
CA SER A 206 8.35 8.56 -1.45
C SER A 206 8.33 7.09 -1.88
N ALA A 207 7.69 6.19 -1.12
CA ALA A 207 7.52 4.81 -1.54
C ALA A 207 6.38 4.68 -2.55
N GLN A 208 6.59 3.90 -3.60
CA GLN A 208 5.53 3.34 -4.42
C GLN A 208 5.75 1.83 -4.55
N ILE A 209 4.79 1.05 -4.07
CA ILE A 209 4.84 -0.41 -4.01
C ILE A 209 3.64 -0.94 -4.77
N LEU A 210 3.88 -1.93 -5.61
CA LEU A 210 2.91 -2.61 -6.45
C LEU A 210 2.94 -4.11 -6.16
#